data_AF-A0A1V3KU09-F1
#
_entry.id   AF-A0A1V3KU09-F1
#
_cell.length_a   1.000
_cell.length_b   1.000
_cell.length_c   1.000
_cell.angle_alpha   90.00
_cell.angle_beta   90.00
_cell.angle_gamma   90.00
#
_symmetry.space_group_name_H-M   'P 1'
#
loop_
_entity.id
_entity.type
_entity.pdbx_description
1 polymer ?
#
loop_
_entity_poly.entity_id
_entity_poly.type
_entity_poly.pdbx_seq_one_letter_code
_entity_poly.pdbx_strand_id
1 'polypeptide(L)'
;MSFLSKTFGGLSRSYYIRQFLFGLIFFAFLLFIGYDSYTRSGIHSLLAVNIVYGLVCLFLYPYARFVYESIVGYIFGENVFLVNAVFLLTAKFITMALCFFFSIFIAPIGLIYLYFYHSKQEKLQNKEQ
;
A
#
# COMPACT_ATOMS: atom_id res chain seq x y z
N MET A 1 0.26 -16.34 -21.47
CA MET A 1 -0.68 -15.91 -20.40
C MET A 1 -0.64 -14.39 -20.29
N SER A 2 -1.78 -13.73 -20.13
CA SER A 2 -1.99 -12.30 -20.43
C SER A 2 -1.12 -11.33 -19.60
N PHE A 3 -0.69 -10.22 -20.20
CA PHE A 3 0.14 -9.17 -19.60
C PHE A 3 -0.36 -8.68 -18.21
N LEU A 4 -1.67 -8.71 -17.97
CA LEU A 4 -2.27 -8.36 -16.68
C LEU A 4 -1.88 -9.31 -15.54
N SER A 5 -1.66 -10.60 -15.84
CA SER A 5 -1.14 -11.56 -14.86
C SER A 5 0.34 -11.33 -14.53
N LYS A 6 1.12 -10.71 -15.43
CA LYS A 6 2.53 -10.37 -15.19
C LYS A 6 2.73 -9.05 -14.43
N THR A 7 1.83 -8.09 -14.57
CA THR A 7 1.94 -6.78 -13.89
C THR A 7 1.23 -6.74 -12.53
N PHE A 8 0.15 -7.49 -12.35
CA PHE A 8 -0.63 -7.54 -11.10
C PHE A 8 -0.52 -8.89 -10.35
N GLY A 9 0.12 -9.91 -10.93
CA GLY A 9 0.11 -11.27 -10.39
C GLY A 9 1.18 -11.60 -9.34
N GLY A 10 2.06 -10.66 -8.99
CA GLY A 10 2.99 -10.85 -7.87
C GLY A 10 2.35 -10.69 -6.49
N LEU A 11 1.12 -10.15 -6.43
CA LEU A 11 0.36 -9.97 -5.19
C LEU A 11 -0.84 -10.92 -5.17
N SER A 12 -0.99 -11.71 -4.10
CA SER A 12 -2.18 -12.53 -3.91
C SER A 12 -3.43 -11.64 -3.96
N ARG A 13 -4.41 -11.99 -4.79
CA ARG A 13 -5.65 -11.19 -4.96
C ARG A 13 -6.38 -10.98 -3.63
N SER A 14 -6.31 -11.97 -2.73
CA SER A 14 -6.85 -11.87 -1.36
C SER A 14 -6.12 -10.82 -0.52
N TYR A 15 -4.79 -10.73 -0.66
CA TYR A 15 -3.99 -9.72 0.04
C TYR A 15 -4.31 -8.31 -0.45
N TYR A 16 -4.39 -8.10 -1.76
CA TYR A 16 -4.73 -6.81 -2.35
C TYR A 16 -6.07 -6.27 -1.82
N ILE A 17 -7.12 -7.10 -1.87
CA ILE A 17 -8.46 -6.72 -1.42
C ILE A 17 -8.46 -6.37 0.07
N ARG A 18 -7.76 -7.15 0.89
CA ARG A 18 -7.66 -6.90 2.33
C ARG A 18 -7.03 -5.54 2.62
N GLN A 19 -5.91 -5.22 1.97
CA GLN A 19 -5.24 -3.94 2.17
C GLN A 19 -6.06 -2.78 1.59
N PHE A 20 -6.75 -2.98 0.46
CA PHE A 20 -7.67 -1.98 -0.09
C PHE A 20 -8.79 -1.63 0.89
N LEU A 21 -9.41 -2.63 1.53
CA LEU A 21 -10.44 -2.41 2.55
C LEU A 21 -9.90 -1.62 3.76
N PHE A 22 -8.67 -1.90 4.21
CA PHE A 22 -8.04 -1.11 5.28
C PHE A 22 -7.74 0.32 4.82
N GLY A 23 -7.28 0.51 3.58
CA GLY A 23 -7.09 1.83 2.98
C GLY A 23 -8.39 2.64 2.92
N LEU A 24 -9.53 1.98 2.71
CA LEU A 24 -10.85 2.62 2.69
C LEU A 24 -11.18 3.32 4.01
N ILE A 25 -10.77 2.73 5.15
CA ILE A 25 -10.97 3.31 6.48
C ILE A 25 -10.21 4.64 6.60
N PHE A 26 -8.94 4.66 6.17
CA PHE A 26 -8.13 5.88 6.17
C PHE A 26 -8.65 6.92 5.17
N PHE A 27 -9.16 6.47 4.02
CA PHE A 27 -9.81 7.35 3.06
C PHE A 27 -11.07 8.01 3.63
N ALA A 28 -11.96 7.24 4.27
CA ALA A 28 -13.15 7.79 4.94
C ALA A 28 -12.79 8.79 6.04
N PHE A 29 -11.71 8.51 6.79
CA PHE A 29 -11.18 9.44 7.78
C PHE A 29 -10.68 10.75 7.16
N LEU A 30 -9.95 10.68 6.03
CA LEU A 30 -9.54 11.87 5.28
C LEU A 30 -10.74 12.68 4.75
N LEU A 31 -11.80 12.01 4.29
CA LEU A 31 -13.03 12.68 3.85
C LEU A 31 -13.70 13.43 5.00
N PHE A 32 -13.76 12.82 6.18
CA PHE A 32 -14.33 13.46 7.36
C PHE A 32 -13.57 14.74 7.74
N ILE A 33 -12.23 14.68 7.77
CA ILE A 33 -11.37 15.85 8.02
C ILE A 33 -11.56 16.93 6.94
N GLY A 34 -11.60 16.51 5.66
CA GLY A 34 -11.81 17.41 4.53
C GLY A 34 -13.17 18.11 4.57
N TYR A 35 -14.22 17.39 4.99
CA TYR A 35 -15.57 17.93 5.13
C TYR A 35 -15.68 18.93 6.29
N ASP A 36 -15.09 18.63 7.44
CA ASP A 36 -15.03 19.58 8.58
C ASP A 36 -14.28 20.86 8.18
N SER A 37 -13.13 20.70 7.51
CA SER A 37 -12.32 21.83 7.00
C SER A 37 -13.09 22.68 5.97
N TYR A 38 -13.90 22.05 5.13
CA TYR A 38 -14.76 22.74 4.16
C TYR A 38 -15.86 23.55 4.86
N THR A 39 -16.55 22.96 5.85
CA THR A 39 -17.59 23.62 6.63
C THR A 39 -17.07 24.88 7.33
N ARG A 40 -15.80 24.87 7.76
CA ARG A 40 -15.19 25.97 8.51
C ARG A 40 -14.61 27.09 7.64
N SER A 41 -14.09 26.75 6.46
CA SER A 41 -13.36 27.70 5.59
C SER A 41 -14.13 28.13 4.35
N GLY A 42 -15.15 27.37 3.92
CA GLY A 42 -15.89 27.59 2.67
C GLY A 42 -15.07 27.33 1.40
N ILE A 43 -13.84 26.82 1.51
CA ILE A 43 -12.94 26.65 0.36
C ILE A 43 -13.17 25.28 -0.28
N HIS A 44 -13.93 25.26 -1.39
CA HIS A 44 -14.18 24.04 -2.17
C HIS A 44 -12.91 23.38 -2.73
N SER A 45 -11.87 24.17 -3.01
CA SER A 45 -10.60 23.69 -3.57
C SER A 45 -9.87 22.69 -2.65
N LEU A 46 -9.87 22.95 -1.33
CA LEU A 46 -9.20 22.08 -0.37
C LEU A 46 -9.88 20.71 -0.23
N LEU A 47 -11.20 20.68 -0.32
CA LEU A 47 -11.97 19.44 -0.29
C LEU A 47 -11.69 18.60 -1.54
N ALA A 48 -11.69 19.22 -2.72
CA ALA A 48 -11.39 18.54 -3.98
C ALA A 48 -9.96 17.93 -3.97
N VAL A 49 -8.96 18.68 -3.50
CA VAL A 49 -7.58 18.18 -3.39
C VAL A 49 -7.47 16.99 -2.44
N ASN A 50 -8.13 17.03 -1.28
CA ASN A 50 -8.13 15.91 -0.33
C ASN A 50 -8.78 14.65 -0.91
N ILE A 51 -9.89 14.77 -1.64
CA ILE A 51 -10.57 13.63 -2.28
C ILE A 51 -9.64 13.00 -3.33
N VAL A 52 -9.08 13.82 -4.22
CA VAL A 52 -8.20 13.33 -5.30
C VAL A 52 -6.98 12.65 -4.72
N TYR A 53 -6.32 13.29 -3.75
CA TYR A 53 -5.17 12.71 -3.06
C TYR A 53 -5.53 11.39 -2.36
N GLY A 54 -6.63 11.36 -1.62
CA GLY A 54 -7.10 10.16 -0.92
C GLY A 54 -7.41 9.00 -1.86
N LEU A 55 -8.03 9.26 -3.02
CA LEU A 55 -8.31 8.24 -4.04
C LEU A 55 -7.03 7.68 -4.64
N VAL A 56 -6.06 8.54 -4.96
CA VAL A 56 -4.75 8.10 -5.46
C VAL A 56 -4.06 7.22 -4.41
N CYS A 57 -3.98 7.67 -3.16
CA CYS A 57 -3.39 6.88 -2.08
C CYS A 57 -4.14 5.57 -1.83
N LEU A 58 -5.47 5.53 -1.97
CA LEU A 58 -6.27 4.32 -1.80
C LEU A 58 -5.89 3.22 -2.81
N PHE A 59 -5.70 3.58 -4.08
CA PHE A 59 -5.27 2.64 -5.11
C PHE A 59 -3.80 2.22 -4.97
N LEU A 60 -2.94 3.13 -4.50
CA LEU A 60 -1.50 2.91 -4.36
C LEU A 60 -1.14 2.17 -3.04
N TYR A 61 -1.98 2.29 -2.01
CA TYR A 61 -1.77 1.71 -0.67
C TYR A 61 -1.40 0.23 -0.65
N PRO A 62 -2.12 -0.68 -1.34
CA PRO A 62 -1.76 -2.10 -1.35
C PRO A 62 -0.34 -2.36 -1.86
N TYR A 63 0.17 -1.54 -2.79
CA TYR A 63 1.55 -1.66 -3.30
C TYR A 63 2.57 -1.13 -2.31
N ALA A 64 2.31 0.03 -1.70
CA ALA A 64 3.19 0.60 -0.68
C ALA A 64 3.34 -0.35 0.52
N ARG A 65 2.24 -0.99 0.94
CA ARG A 65 2.25 -1.96 2.03
C ARG A 65 3.06 -3.21 1.69
N PHE A 66 2.95 -3.71 0.47
CA PHE A 66 3.75 -4.85 0.01
C PHE A 66 5.26 -4.58 0.06
N VAL A 67 5.70 -3.40 -0.37
CA VAL A 67 7.11 -2.98 -0.27
C VAL A 67 7.56 -2.94 1.17
N TYR A 68 6.77 -2.30 2.04
CA TYR A 68 7.07 -2.23 3.47
C TYR A 68 7.23 -3.62 4.09
N GLU A 69 6.29 -4.53 3.84
CA GLU A 69 6.36 -5.89 4.38
C GLU A 69 7.54 -6.69 3.79
N SER A 70 7.91 -6.44 2.54
CA SER A 70 9.12 -7.03 1.94
C SER A 70 10.40 -6.56 2.62
N ILE A 71 10.51 -5.26 2.91
CA ILE A 71 11.67 -4.67 3.59
C ILE A 71 11.74 -5.15 5.04
N VAL A 72 10.63 -5.10 5.77
CA VAL A 72 10.55 -5.57 7.16
C VAL A 72 10.86 -7.06 7.24
N GLY A 73 10.31 -7.88 6.34
CA GLY A 73 10.63 -9.30 6.25
C GLY A 73 12.12 -9.55 5.97
N TYR A 74 12.75 -8.74 5.12
CA TYR A 74 14.19 -8.84 4.86
C TYR A 74 15.05 -8.45 6.08
N ILE A 75 14.67 -7.40 6.81
CA ILE A 75 15.42 -6.90 7.98
C ILE A 75 15.27 -7.86 9.17
N PHE A 76 14.05 -8.30 9.46
CA PHE A 76 13.77 -9.12 10.64
C PHE A 76 14.01 -10.61 10.40
N GLY A 77 13.93 -11.10 9.15
CA GLY A 77 14.14 -12.51 8.81
C GLY A 77 13.14 -13.45 9.51
N GLU A 78 13.61 -14.63 9.90
CA GLU A 78 12.82 -15.64 10.65
C GLU A 78 12.78 -15.41 12.16
N ASN A 79 13.16 -14.22 12.65
CA ASN A 79 13.17 -13.94 14.08
C ASN A 79 11.76 -13.66 14.62
N VAL A 80 11.36 -14.43 15.64
CA VAL A 80 10.08 -14.25 16.33
C VAL A 80 10.28 -13.37 17.56
N PHE A 81 9.84 -12.12 17.49
CA PHE A 81 9.88 -11.20 18.64
C PHE A 81 8.66 -11.43 19.54
N LEU A 82 8.88 -11.94 20.74
CA LEU A 82 7.86 -12.05 21.79
C LEU A 82 7.75 -10.72 22.54
N VAL A 83 7.04 -9.78 21.94
CA VAL A 83 6.74 -8.46 22.54
C VAL A 83 5.26 -8.43 22.95
N ASN A 84 4.90 -7.53 23.87
CA ASN A 84 3.51 -7.31 24.26
C ASN A 84 2.61 -7.14 23.03
N ALA A 85 1.52 -7.92 22.97
CA ALA A 85 0.59 -7.94 21.85
C ALA A 85 0.01 -6.55 21.55
N VAL A 86 -0.24 -5.74 22.57
CA VAL A 86 -0.74 -4.36 22.41
C VAL A 86 0.28 -3.52 21.65
N PHE A 87 1.57 -3.60 22.04
CA PHE A 87 2.64 -2.84 21.39
C PHE A 87 2.81 -3.23 19.92
N LEU A 88 2.80 -4.53 19.62
CA LEU A 88 2.93 -5.03 18.25
C LEU A 88 1.76 -4.57 17.36
N LEU A 89 0.54 -4.62 17.89
CA LEU A 89 -0.66 -4.21 17.16
C LEU A 89 -0.66 -2.69 16.91
N THR A 90 -0.27 -1.89 17.90
CA THR A 90 -0.12 -0.43 17.74
C THR A 90 0.93 -0.09 16.70
N ALA A 91 2.12 -0.71 16.73
CA ALA A 91 3.16 -0.51 15.72
C ALA A 91 2.68 -0.91 14.32
N LYS A 92 1.93 -2.01 14.20
CA LYS A 92 1.32 -2.45 12.95
C LYS A 92 0.32 -1.42 12.42
N PHE A 93 -0.48 -0.82 13.29
CA PHE A 93 -1.45 0.21 12.91
C PHE A 93 -0.79 1.52 12.49
N ILE A 94 0.22 1.98 13.24
CA ILE A 94 1.00 3.19 12.91
C ILE A 94 1.67 3.02 11.54
N THR A 95 2.29 1.86 11.28
CA THR A 95 2.95 1.59 10.00
C THR A 95 1.94 1.49 8.86
N MET A 96 0.72 1.00 9.09
CA MET A 96 -0.36 1.03 8.10
C MET A 96 -0.75 2.46 7.75
N ALA A 97 -0.94 3.33 8.75
CA ALA A 97 -1.26 4.73 8.52
C ALA A 97 -0.12 5.45 7.77
N LEU A 98 1.14 5.24 8.17
CA LEU A 98 2.30 5.80 7.48
C LEU A 98 2.38 5.34 6.02
N CYS A 99 2.20 4.05 5.73
CA CYS A 99 2.17 3.54 4.36
C CYS A 99 1.06 4.16 3.52
N PHE A 100 -0.07 4.54 4.12
CA PHE A 100 -1.17 5.20 3.44
C PHE A 100 -0.83 6.64 3.05
N PHE A 101 -0.32 7.45 3.98
CA PHE A 101 0.07 8.84 3.69
C PHE A 101 1.28 8.94 2.77
N PHE A 102 2.28 8.07 2.93
CA PHE A 102 3.47 8.03 2.07
C PHE A 102 3.29 7.16 0.82
N SER A 103 2.06 6.70 0.54
CA SER A 103 1.81 5.75 -0.54
C SER A 103 2.27 6.26 -1.89
N ILE A 104 2.09 7.56 -2.17
CA ILE A 104 2.48 8.18 -3.44
C ILE A 104 3.98 8.09 -3.74
N PHE A 105 4.83 8.03 -2.70
CA PHE A 105 6.29 7.90 -2.83
C PHE A 105 6.75 6.45 -2.80
N ILE A 106 6.11 5.60 -2.00
CA ILE A 106 6.53 4.21 -1.78
C ILE A 106 5.98 3.28 -2.88
N ALA A 107 4.77 3.51 -3.35
CA ALA A 107 4.13 2.70 -4.38
C ALA A 107 4.88 2.66 -5.73
N PRO A 108 5.47 3.76 -6.28
CA PRO A 108 6.24 3.66 -7.53
C PRO A 108 7.44 2.72 -7.39
N ILE A 109 8.09 2.68 -6.22
CA ILE A 109 9.17 1.73 -5.92
C ILE A 109 8.63 0.29 -5.96
N GLY A 110 7.43 0.08 -5.41
CA GLY A 110 6.76 -1.23 -5.43
C GLY A 110 6.41 -1.70 -6.83
N LEU A 111 5.88 -0.83 -7.68
CA LEU A 111 5.56 -1.15 -9.07
C LEU A 111 6.83 -1.49 -9.88
N ILE A 112 7.91 -0.74 -9.70
CA ILE A 112 9.20 -1.01 -10.34
C ILE A 112 9.75 -2.37 -9.87
N TYR A 113 9.70 -2.65 -8.57
CA TYR A 113 10.16 -3.91 -8.00
C TYR A 113 9.40 -5.12 -8.56
N LEU A 114 8.06 -5.01 -8.64
CA LEU A 114 7.19 -6.05 -9.18
C LEU A 114 7.47 -6.31 -10.68
N TYR A 115 7.73 -5.26 -11.45
CA TYR A 115 8.09 -5.34 -12.87
C TYR A 115 9.42 -6.08 -13.09
N PHE A 116 10.46 -5.74 -12.32
CA PHE A 116 11.76 -6.40 -12.42
C PHE A 116 11.72 -7.86 -11.96
N TYR A 117 10.96 -8.17 -10.91
CA TYR A 117 10.81 -9.53 -10.39
C TYR A 117 10.19 -10.46 -11.45
N HIS A 118 9.11 -10.04 -12.11
CA HIS A 118 8.51 -10.81 -13.20
C HIS A 118 9.44 -10.93 -14.43
N SER A 119 10.16 -9.87 -14.79
CA SER A 119 11.14 -9.91 -15.89
C SER A 119 12.29 -10.90 -15.64
N LYS A 120 12.66 -11.12 -14.37
CA LYS A 120 13.65 -12.13 -13.96
C LYS A 120 13.08 -13.55 -14.00
N GLN A 121 11.86 -13.77 -13.49
CA GLN A 121 11.25 -15.10 -13.46
C GLN A 121 10.97 -15.64 -14.88
N GLU A 122 10.55 -14.78 -15.80
CA GLU A 122 10.34 -15.15 -17.20
C GLU A 122 11.63 -15.54 -17.92
N LYS A 123 12.75 -14.88 -17.60
CA LYS A 123 14.09 -15.23 -18.14
C LYS A 123 14.65 -16.53 -17.58
N LEU A 124 14.25 -16.93 -16.37
CA LEU A 124 14.64 -18.21 -15.77
C LEU A 124 13.81 -19.36 -16.36
N GLN A 125 12.49 -19.16 -16.53
CA GLN A 125 11.63 -20.17 -17.19
C GLN A 125 12.03 -20.42 -18.66
N ASN A 126 12.43 -19.38 -19.41
CA ASN A 126 12.92 -19.54 -20.79
C ASN A 126 14.33 -20.13 -20.90
N LYS A 127 15.08 -20.28 -19.79
CA LYS A 127 16.40 -20.94 -19.79
C LYS A 127 16.32 -22.44 -19.44
N GLU A 128 15.21 -22.87 -18.89
CA GLU A 128 14.95 -24.28 -18.53
C GLU A 128 14.14 -25.02 -19.61
N GLN A 129 13.74 -24.32 -20.70
CA GLN A 129 13.20 -24.90 -21.94
C GLN A 129 14.27 -24.94 -23.02
#